data_AF-A0A914QHK0-F1
#
_entry.id   AF-A0A914QHK0-F1
#
_cell.length_a   1.000
_cell.length_b   1.000
_cell.length_c   1.000
_cell.angle_alpha   90.00
_cell.angle_beta   90.00
_cell.angle_gamma   90.00
#
_symmetry.space_group_name_H-M   'P 1'
#
loop_
_entity.id
_entity.type
_entity.pdbx_description
1 polymer ?
#
loop_
_entity_poly.entity_id
_entity_poly.type
_entity_poly.pdbx_seq_one_letter_code
_entity_poly.pdbx_strand_id
1 'polypeptide(L)'
;MIEEHGIIITQAATNLGPCFFSTYLTLSNVSELLDQIFIIGSVFTEEMKKKIPFHESKNYPSLYNLSSKGPLQISGARGIDFVAPGAAITDFPKWFSNKNRISGGTSSATPNAAGTIACLLSALKANGIPYSPSMIKFALANTAFLPKNANKLEFGNGIIQIFDAFEFIKKFVNYFSQKPIVPRFLDEPNQRGIIFVKNEKNLSKDYLINIDLEVDKNWILKCAESGKNFIQHSKTFKNNSFNVKIDTNLLEEGSINYAEIYGIDYSNLSFGPLFYVPITVICPAAANFFIDKIITIKPGSPIHFFIKTPPSKLEYCSIGITPFGYKPKMSCFPYSPLTCECRQNMGTRWIKKNFIFNFFENKIVENMRLKENCEKYFEICFYHYESVSLSFKMEINFLQAFYK
;
A
#
# COMPACT_ATOMS: atom_id res chain seq x y z
N MET A 1 -16.23 8.84 19.96
CA MET A 1 -15.72 10.21 19.75
C MET A 1 -15.80 10.66 18.30
N ILE A 2 -15.14 10.02 17.32
CA ILE A 2 -15.16 10.50 15.91
C ILE A 2 -16.56 10.39 15.30
N GLU A 3 -17.18 9.21 15.35
CA GLU A 3 -18.56 9.02 14.88
C GLU A 3 -19.57 9.82 15.71
N GLU A 4 -19.45 9.80 17.04
CA GLU A 4 -20.33 10.53 17.95
C GLU A 4 -20.35 12.05 17.70
N HIS A 5 -19.22 12.63 17.29
CA HIS A 5 -19.11 14.06 16.98
C HIS A 5 -19.15 14.36 15.47
N GLY A 6 -19.30 13.35 14.61
CA GLY A 6 -19.33 13.52 13.16
C GLY A 6 -18.03 14.12 12.57
N ILE A 7 -16.89 13.85 13.19
CA ILE A 7 -15.59 14.40 12.77
C ILE A 7 -15.00 13.51 11.67
N ILE A 8 -14.40 14.10 10.64
CA ILE A 8 -13.65 13.35 9.63
C ILE A 8 -12.16 13.66 9.78
N ILE A 9 -11.35 12.62 9.97
CA ILE A 9 -9.89 12.74 10.11
C ILE A 9 -9.23 12.18 8.86
N THR A 10 -8.52 13.03 8.13
CA THR A 10 -7.64 12.63 7.03
C THR A 10 -6.21 12.57 7.51
N GLN A 11 -5.53 11.46 7.26
CA GLN A 11 -4.15 11.25 7.68
C GLN A 11 -3.28 10.83 6.49
N ALA A 12 -2.06 11.35 6.45
CA ALA A 12 -1.08 10.93 5.46
C ALA A 12 -0.63 9.48 5.71
N ALA A 13 -0.53 8.67 4.64
CA ALA A 13 0.04 7.33 4.71
C ALA A 13 1.54 7.32 5.07
N THR A 14 2.20 8.50 4.99
CA THR A 14 3.63 8.80 5.13
C THR A 14 4.45 8.68 3.84
N ASN A 15 5.64 9.28 3.85
CA ASN A 15 6.59 9.26 2.73
C ASN A 15 7.73 8.26 3.00
N LEU A 16 7.38 7.04 3.44
CA LEU A 16 8.33 5.98 3.76
C LEU A 16 8.33 4.86 2.72
N GLY A 17 7.76 5.06 1.53
CA GLY A 17 7.98 4.17 0.41
C GLY A 17 9.45 4.20 -0.06
N PRO A 18 9.82 3.35 -1.04
CA PRO A 18 8.94 2.59 -1.92
C PRO A 18 8.59 1.18 -1.45
N CYS A 19 9.24 0.61 -0.43
CA CYS A 19 8.94 -0.76 0.01
C CYS A 19 7.49 -0.92 0.50
N PHE A 20 6.94 -2.13 0.43
CA PHE A 20 5.68 -2.48 1.09
C PHE A 20 5.79 -2.36 2.62
N PHE A 21 4.65 -2.41 3.32
CA PHE A 21 4.60 -2.26 4.79
C PHE A 21 5.20 -0.95 5.31
N SER A 22 5.20 0.11 4.50
CA SER A 22 5.74 1.43 4.83
C SER A 22 4.70 2.37 5.42
N THR A 23 3.42 1.98 5.40
CA THR A 23 2.36 2.81 5.98
C THR A 23 2.51 2.83 7.49
N TYR A 24 2.66 4.03 8.05
CA TYR A 24 2.76 4.24 9.49
C TYR A 24 1.72 5.25 9.93
N LEU A 25 1.10 4.99 11.08
CA LEU A 25 0.07 5.86 11.64
C LEU A 25 0.59 6.53 12.90
N THR A 26 0.37 7.84 12.99
CA THR A 26 0.90 8.69 14.06
C THR A 26 0.16 8.53 15.39
N LEU A 27 -1.04 7.94 15.38
CA LEU A 27 -1.89 7.78 16.56
C LEU A 27 -1.50 6.52 17.35
N SER A 28 -1.49 6.62 18.68
CA SER A 28 -0.99 5.57 19.59
C SER A 28 -1.89 4.34 19.74
N ASN A 29 -3.14 4.37 19.26
CA ASN A 29 -4.08 3.24 19.28
C ASN A 29 -4.63 2.97 17.87
N VAL A 30 -3.70 2.63 16.98
CA VAL A 30 -3.94 2.53 15.54
C VAL A 30 -5.12 1.62 15.21
N SER A 31 -5.18 0.41 15.78
CA SER A 31 -6.07 -0.67 15.32
C SER A 31 -7.56 -0.40 15.49
N GLU A 32 -7.97 0.33 16.53
CA GLU A 32 -9.39 0.63 16.81
C GLU A 32 -9.91 1.79 15.96
N LEU A 33 -9.02 2.69 15.52
CA LEU A 33 -9.37 3.89 14.76
C LEU A 33 -9.23 3.71 13.24
N LEU A 34 -8.68 2.58 12.77
CA LEU A 34 -8.47 2.32 11.34
C LEU A 34 -9.75 2.48 10.52
N ASP A 35 -10.88 2.04 11.09
CA ASP A 35 -12.16 2.06 10.40
C ASP A 35 -12.70 3.50 10.25
N GLN A 36 -12.26 4.44 11.10
CA GLN A 36 -12.77 5.82 11.22
C GLN A 36 -11.86 6.89 10.57
N ILE A 37 -10.59 6.58 10.32
CA ILE A 37 -9.60 7.52 9.74
C ILE A 37 -9.50 7.30 8.23
N PHE A 38 -9.28 8.36 7.45
CA PHE A 38 -9.06 8.29 6.01
C PHE A 38 -7.55 8.34 5.74
N ILE A 39 -6.95 7.22 5.39
CA ILE A 39 -5.51 7.13 5.12
C ILE A 39 -5.23 7.45 3.64
N ILE A 40 -4.51 8.54 3.41
CA ILE A 40 -4.31 9.15 2.10
C ILE A 40 -2.89 8.91 1.57
N GLY A 41 -2.79 8.20 0.45
CA GLY A 41 -1.60 8.10 -0.38
C GLY A 41 -1.50 9.22 -1.41
N SER A 42 -0.35 9.35 -2.06
CA SER A 42 -0.08 10.41 -3.03
C SER A 42 0.07 9.89 -4.45
N VAL A 43 -0.57 10.59 -5.38
CA VAL A 43 -0.56 10.30 -6.82
C VAL A 43 -0.24 11.56 -7.62
N PHE A 44 0.44 11.38 -8.75
CA PHE A 44 0.61 12.38 -9.79
C PHE A 44 -0.36 12.10 -10.93
N THR A 45 -1.08 13.13 -11.36
CA THR A 45 -1.97 13.08 -12.52
C THR A 45 -1.23 13.50 -13.79
N GLU A 46 -1.81 13.20 -14.94
CA GLU A 46 -1.27 13.64 -16.23
C GLU A 46 -1.23 15.18 -16.34
N GLU A 47 -2.21 15.86 -15.77
CA GLU A 47 -2.24 17.32 -15.73
C GLU A 47 -1.08 17.91 -14.91
N MET A 48 -0.73 17.25 -13.80
CA MET A 48 0.41 17.66 -12.98
C MET A 48 1.73 17.54 -13.74
N LYS A 49 1.90 16.48 -14.56
CA LYS A 49 3.09 16.33 -15.41
C LYS A 49 3.36 17.57 -16.26
N LYS A 50 2.33 18.12 -16.90
CA LYS A 50 2.46 19.27 -17.80
C LYS A 50 3.06 20.50 -17.11
N LYS A 51 2.95 20.59 -15.77
CA LYS A 51 3.39 21.74 -14.98
C LYS A 51 4.59 21.42 -14.07
N ILE A 52 4.89 20.15 -13.83
CA ILE A 52 5.95 19.69 -12.92
C ILE A 52 7.03 18.99 -13.74
N PRO A 53 8.17 19.68 -14.04
CA PRO A 53 9.19 19.18 -14.95
C PRO A 53 10.01 17.99 -14.41
N PHE A 54 9.82 17.59 -13.15
CA PHE A 54 10.64 16.56 -12.49
C PHE A 54 9.96 15.18 -12.37
N HIS A 55 8.76 15.00 -12.94
CA HIS A 55 8.07 13.71 -12.90
C HIS A 55 7.76 13.20 -14.31
N GLU A 56 8.63 12.34 -14.84
CA GLU A 56 8.52 11.79 -16.20
C GLU A 56 8.10 10.31 -16.19
N SER A 57 6.97 9.99 -15.56
CA SER A 57 6.35 8.68 -15.79
C SER A 57 5.69 8.67 -17.19
N LYS A 58 5.56 7.48 -17.80
CA LYS A 58 4.77 7.28 -19.01
C LYS A 58 3.35 6.79 -18.72
N ASN A 59 3.11 6.28 -17.51
CA ASN A 59 1.85 5.71 -17.07
C ASN A 59 1.23 6.64 -16.02
N TYR A 60 0.20 7.40 -16.39
CA TYR A 60 -0.59 8.20 -15.46
C TYR A 60 -1.98 7.60 -15.28
N PRO A 61 -2.61 7.80 -14.10
CA PRO A 61 -2.02 8.41 -12.91
C PRO A 61 -0.95 7.50 -12.27
N SER A 62 0.16 8.08 -11.83
CA SER A 62 1.31 7.36 -11.23
C SER A 62 1.45 7.69 -9.75
N LEU A 63 1.78 6.70 -8.93
CA LEU A 63 2.08 6.94 -7.52
C LEU A 63 3.28 7.86 -7.35
N TYR A 64 3.25 8.65 -6.28
CA TYR A 64 4.47 9.26 -5.77
C TYR A 64 5.41 8.16 -5.25
N ASN A 65 6.63 8.11 -5.77
CA ASN A 65 7.59 7.01 -5.51
C ASN A 65 7.81 6.73 -4.02
N LEU A 66 7.88 7.78 -3.21
CA LEU A 66 8.08 7.69 -1.76
C LEU A 66 6.77 7.59 -0.99
N SER A 67 5.61 7.62 -1.64
CA SER A 67 4.34 7.34 -0.97
C SER A 67 4.43 5.96 -0.37
N SER A 68 4.15 5.86 0.92
CA SER A 68 4.07 4.58 1.60
C SER A 68 3.04 3.69 0.90
N LYS A 69 3.30 2.39 1.00
CA LYS A 69 2.51 1.28 0.49
C LYS A 69 2.01 0.44 1.66
N GLY A 70 0.86 -0.18 1.47
CA GLY A 70 0.32 -1.19 2.36
C GLY A 70 1.09 -2.51 2.32
N PRO A 71 0.54 -3.56 2.94
CA PRO A 71 -0.53 -3.49 3.93
C PRO A 71 0.01 -2.92 5.27
N LEU A 72 -0.87 -2.73 6.24
CA LEU A 72 -0.49 -2.32 7.59
C LEU A 72 -0.01 -3.54 8.39
N GLN A 73 1.25 -3.54 8.83
CA GLN A 73 1.86 -4.72 9.48
C GLN A 73 1.13 -5.18 10.75
N ILE A 74 0.55 -4.25 11.52
CA ILE A 74 -0.04 -4.53 12.84
C ILE A 74 -1.42 -5.20 12.73
N SER A 75 -2.23 -4.80 11.75
CA SER A 75 -3.63 -5.25 11.63
C SER A 75 -3.89 -6.08 10.37
N GLY A 76 -2.99 -6.09 9.40
CA GLY A 76 -3.24 -6.68 8.08
C GLY A 76 -4.24 -5.89 7.23
N ALA A 77 -4.67 -4.71 7.67
CA ALA A 77 -5.47 -3.80 6.85
C ALA A 77 -4.71 -3.42 5.57
N ARG A 78 -5.43 -2.93 4.56
CA ARG A 78 -4.84 -2.47 3.29
C ARG A 78 -3.79 -1.38 3.48
N GLY A 79 -3.84 -0.61 4.56
CA GLY A 79 -2.91 0.47 4.86
C GLY A 79 -3.33 1.80 4.23
N ILE A 80 -3.63 1.82 2.93
CA ILE A 80 -4.09 3.02 2.22
C ILE A 80 -5.58 2.88 1.91
N ASP A 81 -6.38 3.89 2.28
CA ASP A 81 -7.80 3.91 1.94
C ASP A 81 -8.01 4.53 0.57
N PHE A 82 -7.38 5.67 0.31
CA PHE A 82 -7.54 6.46 -0.90
C PHE A 82 -6.22 7.10 -1.32
N VAL A 83 -6.14 7.50 -2.60
CA VAL A 83 -5.07 8.38 -3.07
C VAL A 83 -5.65 9.70 -3.54
N ALA A 84 -4.88 10.78 -3.34
CA ALA A 84 -5.23 12.10 -3.81
C ALA A 84 -4.04 12.76 -4.53
N PRO A 85 -4.31 13.70 -5.45
CA PRO A 85 -3.26 14.39 -6.17
C PRO A 85 -2.35 15.13 -5.19
N GLY A 86 -1.08 14.74 -5.12
CA GLY A 86 -0.19 15.12 -4.04
C GLY A 86 0.99 15.98 -4.46
N ALA A 87 0.90 16.65 -5.61
CA ALA A 87 1.95 17.51 -6.10
C ALA A 87 1.41 18.86 -6.52
N ALA A 88 2.03 19.93 -6.01
CA ALA A 88 1.63 21.28 -6.32
C ALA A 88 2.85 22.21 -6.33
N ILE A 89 2.73 23.30 -7.09
CA ILE A 89 3.58 24.47 -6.91
C ILE A 89 2.97 25.22 -5.74
N THR A 90 3.65 25.21 -4.59
CA THR A 90 3.13 25.81 -3.36
C THR A 90 3.99 26.97 -2.92
N ASP A 91 3.36 27.94 -2.27
CA ASP A 91 4.04 29.03 -1.61
C ASP A 91 4.74 28.51 -0.35
N PHE A 92 6.03 28.81 -0.22
CA PHE A 92 6.80 28.54 0.98
C PHE A 92 6.92 29.84 1.81
N PRO A 93 7.06 29.75 3.14
CA PRO A 93 7.14 30.95 3.95
C PRO A 93 8.34 31.83 3.54
N LYS A 94 8.20 33.14 3.72
CA LYS A 94 9.07 34.17 3.11
C LYS A 94 10.57 34.08 3.47
N TRP A 95 10.93 33.39 4.54
CA TRP A 95 12.31 33.11 4.94
C TRP A 95 13.03 32.07 4.07
N PHE A 96 12.31 31.35 3.19
CA PHE A 96 12.94 30.52 2.16
C PHE A 96 13.32 31.39 0.96
N SER A 97 14.53 31.19 0.44
CA SER A 97 15.08 31.93 -0.71
C SER A 97 14.25 31.80 -1.99
N ASN A 98 13.57 30.66 -2.19
CA ASN A 98 12.66 30.43 -3.30
C ASN A 98 11.22 30.42 -2.79
N LYS A 99 10.44 31.44 -3.19
CA LYS A 99 9.06 31.66 -2.74
C LYS A 99 8.09 30.59 -3.24
N ASN A 100 8.34 30.05 -4.44
CA ASN A 100 7.53 28.99 -5.03
C ASN A 100 8.41 27.76 -5.23
N ARG A 101 8.00 26.62 -4.67
CA ARG A 101 8.66 25.33 -4.92
C ARG A 101 7.63 24.27 -5.26
N ILE A 102 8.07 23.31 -6.05
CA ILE A 102 7.32 22.08 -6.26
C ILE A 102 7.50 21.24 -5.00
N SER A 103 6.40 21.00 -4.29
CA SER A 103 6.35 20.07 -3.18
C SER A 103 5.44 18.90 -3.56
N GLY A 104 5.93 17.69 -3.31
CA GLY A 104 5.24 16.46 -3.64
C GLY A 104 5.26 15.50 -2.45
N GLY A 105 4.14 14.84 -2.19
CA GLY A 105 4.08 13.75 -1.23
C GLY A 105 2.72 13.58 -0.56
N THR A 106 2.64 12.63 0.36
CA THR A 106 1.40 12.39 1.12
C THR A 106 0.99 13.62 1.93
N SER A 107 1.96 14.42 2.37
CA SER A 107 1.71 15.69 3.09
C SER A 107 0.95 16.74 2.26
N SER A 108 1.03 16.68 0.93
CA SER A 108 0.26 17.54 0.03
C SER A 108 -1.02 16.87 -0.46
N ALA A 109 -1.02 15.54 -0.57
CA ALA A 109 -2.22 14.77 -0.92
C ALA A 109 -3.29 14.81 0.19
N THR A 110 -2.89 14.72 1.47
CA THR A 110 -3.82 14.76 2.60
C THR A 110 -4.65 16.05 2.69
N PRO A 111 -4.08 17.27 2.63
CA PRO A 111 -4.88 18.49 2.63
C PRO A 111 -5.73 18.63 1.35
N ASN A 112 -5.30 18.08 0.21
CA ASN A 112 -6.13 18.01 -1.00
C ASN A 112 -7.36 17.11 -0.77
N ALA A 113 -7.16 15.92 -0.21
CA ALA A 113 -8.26 15.04 0.18
C ALA A 113 -9.19 15.71 1.21
N ALA A 114 -8.64 16.40 2.22
CA ALA A 114 -9.44 17.12 3.21
C ALA A 114 -10.30 18.22 2.57
N GLY A 115 -9.71 19.03 1.67
CA GLY A 115 -10.42 20.10 0.96
C GLY A 115 -11.52 19.57 0.04
N THR A 116 -11.24 18.51 -0.72
CA THR A 116 -12.22 17.86 -1.60
C THR A 116 -13.37 17.25 -0.82
N ILE A 117 -13.08 16.55 0.30
CA ILE A 117 -14.11 16.04 1.21
C ILE A 117 -14.93 17.19 1.81
N ALA A 118 -14.30 18.31 2.20
CA ALA A 118 -15.03 19.47 2.69
C ALA A 118 -16.02 20.04 1.66
N CYS A 119 -15.66 20.07 0.37
CA CYS A 119 -16.60 20.45 -0.69
C CYS A 119 -17.80 19.49 -0.79
N LEU A 120 -17.56 18.18 -0.68
CA LEU A 120 -18.63 17.18 -0.64
C LEU A 120 -19.56 17.43 0.56
N LEU A 121 -19.00 17.66 1.76
CA LEU A 121 -19.79 17.97 2.96
C LEU A 121 -20.62 19.25 2.79
N SER A 122 -20.05 20.30 2.19
CA SER A 122 -20.78 21.54 1.90
C SER A 122 -21.96 21.28 0.95
N ALA A 123 -21.78 20.46 -0.08
CA ALA A 123 -22.86 20.10 -0.99
C ALA A 123 -23.97 19.31 -0.29
N LEU A 124 -23.62 18.34 0.58
CA LEU A 124 -24.59 17.57 1.35
C LEU A 124 -25.39 18.46 2.31
N LYS A 125 -24.71 19.37 3.03
CA LYS A 125 -25.36 20.35 3.90
C LYS A 125 -26.32 21.27 3.13
N ALA A 126 -25.88 21.80 1.99
CA ALA A 126 -26.70 22.67 1.16
C ALA A 126 -27.97 21.98 0.62
N ASN A 127 -27.93 20.67 0.42
CA ASN A 127 -29.07 19.86 -0.02
C ASN A 127 -29.87 19.25 1.14
N GLY A 128 -29.54 19.54 2.40
CA GLY A 128 -30.22 18.97 3.57
C GLY A 128 -30.08 17.45 3.70
N ILE A 129 -29.04 16.85 3.11
CA ILE A 129 -28.81 15.40 3.15
C ILE A 129 -28.02 15.05 4.42
N PRO A 130 -28.55 14.19 5.31
CA PRO A 130 -27.81 13.74 6.48
C PRO A 130 -26.61 12.88 6.07
N TYR A 131 -25.51 12.99 6.82
CA TYR A 131 -24.30 12.23 6.56
C TYR A 131 -23.59 11.85 7.86
N SER A 132 -22.80 10.79 7.83
CA SER A 132 -21.87 10.37 8.89
C SER A 132 -20.47 10.11 8.32
N PRO A 133 -19.40 10.20 9.13
CA PRO A 133 -18.04 9.87 8.69
C PRO A 133 -17.94 8.50 7.99
N SER A 134 -18.52 7.44 8.57
CA SER A 134 -18.59 6.11 7.96
C SER A 134 -19.30 6.11 6.59
N MET A 135 -20.41 6.84 6.47
CA MET A 135 -21.15 6.97 5.21
C MET A 135 -20.32 7.67 4.12
N ILE A 136 -19.58 8.72 4.47
CA ILE A 136 -18.66 9.40 3.54
C ILE A 136 -17.54 8.44 3.11
N LYS A 137 -16.92 7.72 4.07
CA LYS A 137 -15.85 6.76 3.77
C LYS A 137 -16.34 5.66 2.84
N PHE A 138 -17.54 5.15 3.11
CA PHE A 138 -18.19 4.13 2.30
C PHE A 138 -18.49 4.61 0.87
N ALA A 139 -19.09 5.79 0.72
CA ALA A 139 -19.41 6.34 -0.58
C ALA A 139 -18.17 6.57 -1.43
N LEU A 140 -17.10 7.13 -0.83
CA LEU A 140 -15.81 7.28 -1.50
C LEU A 140 -15.19 5.94 -1.89
N ALA A 141 -15.28 4.91 -1.03
CA ALA A 141 -14.74 3.58 -1.34
C ALA A 141 -15.40 2.93 -2.56
N ASN A 142 -16.69 3.18 -2.77
CA ASN A 142 -17.46 2.62 -3.89
C ASN A 142 -17.41 3.44 -5.18
N THR A 143 -16.95 4.69 -5.11
CA THR A 143 -16.93 5.62 -6.26
C THR A 143 -15.52 6.04 -6.71
N ALA A 144 -14.49 5.70 -5.92
CA ALA A 144 -13.12 6.02 -6.26
C ALA A 144 -12.69 5.41 -7.60
N PHE A 145 -11.90 6.17 -8.35
CA PHE A 145 -11.37 5.73 -9.64
C PHE A 145 -10.08 4.93 -9.45
N LEU A 146 -10.11 3.64 -9.77
CA LEU A 146 -8.94 2.77 -9.73
C LEU A 146 -8.40 2.54 -11.16
N PRO A 147 -7.13 2.89 -11.45
CA PRO A 147 -6.52 2.59 -12.74
C PRO A 147 -6.44 1.08 -13.02
N LYS A 148 -6.60 0.66 -14.28
CA LYS A 148 -6.72 -0.77 -14.67
C LYS A 148 -5.58 -1.68 -14.19
N ASN A 149 -4.37 -1.16 -14.01
CA ASN A 149 -3.18 -1.90 -13.58
C ASN A 149 -2.67 -1.46 -12.20
N ALA A 150 -3.48 -0.72 -11.43
CA ALA A 150 -3.09 -0.24 -10.11
C ALA A 150 -3.14 -1.37 -9.07
N ASN A 151 -2.08 -1.48 -8.26
CA ASN A 151 -2.11 -2.34 -7.09
C ASN A 151 -2.89 -1.65 -5.96
N LYS A 152 -3.90 -2.33 -5.40
CA LYS A 152 -4.69 -1.80 -4.27
C LYS A 152 -3.86 -1.57 -3.00
N LEU A 153 -2.75 -2.27 -2.82
CA LEU A 153 -1.81 -1.97 -1.73
C LEU A 153 -1.15 -0.59 -1.87
N GLU A 154 -1.17 0.00 -3.06
CA GLU A 154 -0.59 1.31 -3.33
C GLU A 154 -1.67 2.39 -3.53
N PHE A 155 -2.74 2.06 -4.24
CA PHE A 155 -3.81 3.01 -4.57
C PHE A 155 -4.99 2.98 -3.59
N GLY A 156 -5.06 2.01 -2.69
CA GLY A 156 -6.23 1.81 -1.84
C GLY A 156 -7.47 1.43 -2.65
N ASN A 157 -8.59 2.12 -2.39
CA ASN A 157 -9.80 2.05 -3.22
C ASN A 157 -9.65 2.84 -4.54
N GLY A 158 -8.65 3.71 -4.65
CA GLY A 158 -8.39 4.53 -5.83
C GLY A 158 -8.37 6.03 -5.54
N ILE A 159 -8.47 6.82 -6.62
CA ILE A 159 -8.47 8.28 -6.58
C ILE A 159 -9.86 8.77 -6.18
N ILE A 160 -9.91 9.67 -5.19
CA ILE A 160 -11.15 10.29 -4.68
C ILE A 160 -11.94 10.97 -5.81
N GLN A 161 -13.22 10.60 -5.96
CA GLN A 161 -14.18 11.22 -6.89
C GLN A 161 -15.37 11.78 -6.11
N ILE A 162 -15.39 13.09 -5.87
CA ILE A 162 -16.40 13.70 -4.98
C ILE A 162 -17.78 13.84 -5.63
N PHE A 163 -17.84 14.02 -6.94
CA PHE A 163 -19.11 14.17 -7.66
C PHE A 163 -19.89 12.85 -7.66
N ASP A 164 -19.22 11.76 -8.04
CA ASP A 164 -19.81 10.43 -8.02
C ASP A 164 -20.22 10.01 -6.60
N ALA A 165 -19.42 10.37 -5.59
CA ALA A 165 -19.76 10.12 -4.19
C ALA A 165 -21.00 10.88 -3.72
N PHE A 166 -21.19 12.12 -4.16
CA PHE A 166 -22.39 12.90 -3.85
C PHE A 166 -23.65 12.25 -4.46
N GLU A 167 -23.60 11.88 -5.74
CA GLU A 167 -24.72 11.21 -6.42
C GLU A 167 -25.01 9.83 -5.81
N PHE A 168 -23.96 9.09 -5.42
CA PHE A 168 -24.09 7.82 -4.72
C PHE A 168 -24.81 7.97 -3.38
N ILE A 169 -24.39 8.95 -2.56
CA ILE A 169 -25.01 9.26 -1.27
C ILE A 169 -26.48 9.64 -1.45
N LYS A 170 -26.76 10.54 -2.40
CA LYS A 170 -28.11 11.01 -2.69
C LYS A 170 -29.04 9.85 -3.08
N LYS A 171 -28.54 8.90 -3.85
CA LYS A 171 -29.28 7.70 -4.27
C LYS A 171 -29.59 6.75 -3.11
N PHE A 172 -28.67 6.57 -2.17
CA PHE A 172 -28.76 5.53 -1.14
C PHE A 172 -28.91 6.03 0.29
N VAL A 173 -29.25 7.30 0.50
CA VAL A 173 -29.38 7.92 1.83
C VAL A 173 -30.20 7.08 2.83
N ASN A 174 -31.32 6.49 2.39
CA ASN A 174 -32.21 5.68 3.24
C ASN A 174 -31.70 4.25 3.48
N TYR A 175 -30.69 3.81 2.73
CA TYR A 175 -30.18 2.45 2.77
C TYR A 175 -29.01 2.29 3.74
N PHE A 176 -28.28 3.37 4.02
CA PHE A 176 -27.14 3.36 4.95
C PHE A 176 -27.53 2.79 6.33
N SER A 177 -26.62 2.00 6.89
CA SER A 177 -26.70 1.58 8.29
C SER A 177 -26.14 2.64 9.22
N GLN A 178 -26.61 2.63 10.46
CA GLN A 178 -26.11 3.55 11.49
C GLN A 178 -24.66 3.23 11.88
N LYS A 179 -24.21 1.98 11.72
CA LYS A 179 -22.83 1.55 11.99
C LYS A 179 -22.14 0.94 10.77
N PRO A 180 -20.81 1.13 10.64
CA PRO A 180 -20.01 0.46 9.63
C PRO A 180 -19.94 -1.05 9.90
N ILE A 181 -19.99 -1.87 8.85
CA ILE A 181 -19.77 -3.31 8.96
C ILE A 181 -18.27 -3.57 9.01
N VAL A 182 -17.78 -4.10 10.13
CA VAL A 182 -16.36 -4.38 10.34
C VAL A 182 -16.13 -5.88 10.50
N PRO A 183 -15.29 -6.51 9.66
CA PRO A 183 -14.86 -7.89 9.86
C PRO A 183 -13.88 -7.96 11.05
N ARG A 184 -14.08 -8.95 11.92
CA ARG A 184 -13.24 -9.25 13.08
C ARG A 184 -12.74 -10.70 13.01
N PHE A 185 -11.50 -10.90 13.39
CA PHE A 185 -10.92 -12.23 13.51
C PHE A 185 -11.14 -12.74 14.92
N LEU A 186 -11.56 -13.99 15.07
CA LEU A 186 -11.87 -14.58 16.38
C LEU A 186 -10.66 -14.61 17.31
N ASP A 187 -9.50 -14.99 16.77
CA ASP A 187 -8.27 -15.13 17.54
C ASP A 187 -7.58 -13.77 17.80
N GLU A 188 -7.85 -12.77 16.94
CA GLU A 188 -7.18 -11.47 16.96
C GLU A 188 -8.18 -10.32 16.71
N PRO A 189 -8.82 -9.74 17.74
CA PRO A 189 -9.88 -8.74 17.57
C PRO A 189 -9.42 -7.42 16.91
N ASN A 190 -8.12 -7.13 16.97
CA ASN A 190 -7.50 -5.95 16.36
C ASN A 190 -7.05 -6.18 14.91
N GLN A 191 -7.13 -7.41 14.42
CA GLN A 191 -6.84 -7.74 13.04
C GLN A 191 -7.99 -7.25 12.14
N ARG A 192 -7.63 -6.73 10.97
CA ARG A 192 -8.54 -6.21 9.93
C ARG A 192 -8.31 -6.88 8.58
N GLY A 193 -7.21 -7.60 8.41
CA GLY A 193 -6.94 -8.42 7.24
C GLY A 193 -5.90 -9.49 7.51
N ILE A 194 -5.68 -10.35 6.53
CA ILE A 194 -4.77 -11.49 6.65
C ILE A 194 -3.42 -11.14 6.03
N ILE A 195 -2.35 -11.25 6.80
CA ILE A 195 -0.97 -11.29 6.27
C ILE A 195 -0.48 -12.73 6.42
N PHE A 196 -0.22 -13.40 5.29
CA PHE A 196 0.33 -14.75 5.26
C PHE A 196 1.73 -14.73 4.63
N VAL A 197 2.70 -15.35 5.31
CA VAL A 197 4.07 -15.48 4.79
C VAL A 197 4.32 -16.96 4.55
N LYS A 198 4.49 -17.34 3.28
CA LYS A 198 4.78 -18.73 2.87
C LYS A 198 6.11 -19.17 3.49
N ASN A 199 6.07 -20.30 4.20
CA ASN A 199 7.26 -21.00 4.68
C ASN A 199 7.09 -22.52 4.48
N GLU A 200 8.14 -23.29 4.74
CA GLU A 200 8.14 -24.75 4.49
C GLU A 200 7.11 -25.51 5.34
N LYS A 201 6.74 -24.98 6.51
CA LYS A 201 5.77 -25.61 7.43
C LYS A 201 4.33 -25.13 7.18
N ASN A 202 4.17 -23.95 6.59
CA ASN A 202 2.90 -23.26 6.37
C ASN A 202 2.74 -22.95 4.88
N LEU A 203 2.26 -23.94 4.13
CA LEU A 203 1.86 -23.78 2.73
C LEU A 203 0.39 -23.34 2.60
N SER A 204 -0.42 -23.67 3.60
CA SER A 204 -1.84 -23.35 3.67
C SER A 204 -2.27 -23.08 5.11
N LYS A 205 -3.26 -22.20 5.31
CA LYS A 205 -3.89 -21.97 6.63
C LYS A 205 -5.35 -21.55 6.49
N ASP A 206 -6.16 -22.04 7.41
CA ASP A 206 -7.57 -21.67 7.56
C ASP A 206 -7.73 -20.55 8.60
N TYR A 207 -8.66 -19.65 8.32
CA TYR A 207 -9.04 -18.50 9.14
C TYR A 207 -10.57 -18.47 9.27
N LEU A 208 -11.06 -18.29 10.48
CA LEU A 208 -12.47 -18.06 10.75
C LEU A 208 -12.69 -16.57 11.03
N ILE A 209 -13.48 -15.93 10.15
CA ILE A 209 -13.75 -14.49 10.20
C ILE A 209 -15.19 -14.29 10.64
N ASN A 210 -15.37 -13.47 11.67
CA ASN A 210 -16.67 -13.02 12.13
C ASN A 210 -16.95 -11.61 11.61
N ILE A 211 -18.21 -11.32 11.37
CA ILE A 211 -18.65 -10.00 10.95
C ILE A 211 -19.59 -9.48 12.02
N ASP A 212 -19.31 -8.27 12.51
CA ASP A 212 -20.22 -7.59 13.40
C ASP A 212 -21.39 -7.02 12.57
N LEU A 213 -22.45 -7.82 12.42
CA LEU A 213 -23.70 -7.42 11.78
C LEU A 213 -24.70 -7.04 12.87
N GLU A 214 -25.23 -5.82 12.81
CA GLU A 214 -26.41 -5.47 13.60
C GLU A 214 -27.61 -6.29 13.08
N VAL A 215 -28.25 -7.00 14.01
CA VAL A 215 -29.18 -8.12 13.76
C VAL A 215 -30.52 -7.69 13.12
N ASP A 216 -30.80 -6.39 13.03
CA ASP A 216 -32.13 -5.89 12.64
C ASP A 216 -32.35 -5.69 11.13
N LYS A 217 -31.35 -5.94 10.29
CA LYS A 217 -31.54 -5.97 8.83
C LYS A 217 -31.40 -7.40 8.33
N ASN A 218 -32.42 -7.92 7.65
CA ASN A 218 -32.43 -9.21 6.93
C ASN A 218 -31.48 -9.18 5.71
N TRP A 219 -30.20 -8.90 5.95
CA TRP A 219 -29.19 -8.79 4.92
C TRP A 219 -28.68 -10.18 4.56
N ILE A 220 -29.06 -10.64 3.36
CA ILE A 220 -28.44 -11.80 2.74
C ILE A 220 -27.12 -11.33 2.13
N LEU A 221 -26.08 -11.33 2.96
CA LEU A 221 -24.75 -11.03 2.48
C LEU A 221 -24.17 -12.26 1.79
N LYS A 222 -23.62 -12.08 0.59
CA LYS A 222 -22.77 -13.08 -0.05
C LYS A 222 -21.33 -12.59 -0.09
N CYS A 223 -20.44 -13.54 0.10
CA CYS A 223 -19.02 -13.35 0.07
C CYS A 223 -18.55 -13.49 -1.39
N ALA A 224 -17.91 -12.46 -1.93
CA ALA A 224 -17.35 -12.45 -3.28
C ALA A 224 -15.85 -12.18 -3.22
N GLU A 225 -15.12 -12.68 -4.21
CA GLU A 225 -13.65 -12.58 -4.28
C GLU A 225 -13.19 -11.79 -5.51
N SER A 226 -12.15 -11.00 -5.32
CA SER A 226 -11.41 -10.37 -6.41
C SER A 226 -10.31 -11.27 -6.99
N GLY A 227 -10.68 -12.14 -7.94
CA GLY A 227 -9.83 -12.54 -9.07
C GLY A 227 -8.49 -13.24 -8.80
N LYS A 228 -8.38 -14.07 -7.75
CA LYS A 228 -7.14 -14.82 -7.47
C LYS A 228 -7.44 -16.29 -7.14
N ASN A 229 -6.49 -17.18 -7.44
CA ASN A 229 -6.68 -18.64 -7.29
C ASN A 229 -6.14 -19.19 -5.97
N PHE A 230 -5.57 -18.34 -5.11
CA PHE A 230 -4.89 -18.74 -3.87
C PHE A 230 -5.79 -18.63 -2.63
N ILE A 231 -7.05 -18.24 -2.80
CA ILE A 231 -8.03 -18.12 -1.72
C ILE A 231 -9.18 -19.09 -2.01
N GLN A 232 -9.64 -19.75 -0.96
CA GLN A 232 -10.88 -20.50 -0.96
C GLN A 232 -11.71 -19.98 0.22
N HIS A 233 -12.98 -19.67 0.00
CA HIS A 233 -13.82 -19.10 1.05
C HIS A 233 -15.24 -19.67 1.02
N SER A 234 -15.93 -19.55 2.15
CA SER A 234 -17.35 -19.91 2.22
C SER A 234 -18.17 -18.89 1.41
N LYS A 235 -19.09 -19.37 0.54
CA LYS A 235 -19.93 -18.50 -0.31
C LYS A 235 -21.02 -17.75 0.47
N THR A 236 -21.35 -18.23 1.67
CA THR A 236 -22.43 -17.72 2.53
C THR A 236 -21.93 -17.58 3.96
N PHE A 237 -22.47 -16.60 4.69
CA PHE A 237 -22.24 -16.49 6.13
C PHE A 237 -23.07 -17.52 6.89
N LYS A 238 -22.47 -18.17 7.88
CA LYS A 238 -23.18 -18.98 8.88
C LYS A 238 -22.92 -18.34 10.24
N ASN A 239 -23.96 -17.97 10.98
CA ASN A 239 -23.86 -17.29 12.27
C ASN A 239 -22.93 -16.06 12.24
N ASN A 240 -23.09 -15.20 11.21
CA ASN A 240 -22.23 -14.03 10.98
C ASN A 240 -20.73 -14.35 10.82
N SER A 241 -20.39 -15.59 10.47
CA SER A 241 -19.00 -16.02 10.28
C SER A 241 -18.80 -16.75 8.95
N PHE A 242 -17.57 -16.77 8.47
CA PHE A 242 -17.18 -17.52 7.28
C PHE A 242 -15.71 -17.95 7.33
N ASN A 243 -15.42 -19.12 6.75
CA ASN A 243 -14.06 -19.62 6.65
C ASN A 243 -13.36 -19.09 5.41
N VAL A 244 -12.07 -18.79 5.57
CA VAL A 244 -11.13 -18.42 4.52
C VAL A 244 -9.90 -19.31 4.62
N LYS A 245 -9.59 -20.02 3.54
CA LYS A 245 -8.37 -20.80 3.39
C LYS A 245 -7.46 -20.12 2.40
N ILE A 246 -6.20 -19.95 2.78
CA ILE A 246 -5.14 -19.47 1.91
C ILE A 246 -4.31 -20.67 1.48
N ASP A 247 -4.10 -20.85 0.18
CA ASP A 247 -3.24 -21.89 -0.40
C ASP A 247 -2.19 -21.25 -1.31
N THR A 248 -0.91 -21.44 -0.97
CA THR A 248 0.22 -20.79 -1.63
C THR A 248 0.95 -21.66 -2.66
N ASN A 249 0.40 -22.83 -3.00
CA ASN A 249 1.05 -23.80 -3.90
C ASN A 249 1.26 -23.25 -5.31
N LEU A 250 0.30 -22.47 -5.82
CA LEU A 250 0.35 -21.89 -7.18
C LEU A 250 1.01 -20.51 -7.25
N LEU A 251 1.48 -19.98 -6.11
CA LEU A 251 2.08 -18.66 -6.07
C LEU A 251 3.58 -18.69 -6.38
N GLU A 252 4.00 -17.78 -7.25
CA GLU A 252 5.39 -17.60 -7.63
C GLU A 252 6.27 -17.21 -6.43
N GLU A 253 7.47 -17.76 -6.39
CA GLU A 253 8.48 -17.34 -5.42
C GLU A 253 9.00 -15.93 -5.71
N GLY A 254 9.38 -15.22 -4.66
CA GLY A 254 9.84 -13.83 -4.72
C GLY A 254 8.73 -12.80 -4.87
N SER A 255 7.46 -13.18 -4.70
CA SER A 255 6.30 -12.33 -5.00
C SER A 255 5.52 -11.88 -3.77
N ILE A 256 4.77 -10.78 -3.95
CA ILE A 256 3.69 -10.35 -3.06
C ILE A 256 2.38 -10.42 -3.83
N ASN A 257 1.38 -11.07 -3.23
CA ASN A 257 0.08 -11.29 -3.83
C ASN A 257 -0.97 -10.66 -2.94
N TYR A 258 -1.89 -9.94 -3.56
CA TYR A 258 -2.98 -9.27 -2.88
C TYR A 258 -4.31 -9.68 -3.47
N ALA A 259 -5.27 -9.88 -2.59
CA ALA A 259 -6.66 -10.11 -2.92
C ALA A 259 -7.55 -9.56 -1.82
N GLU A 260 -8.83 -9.43 -2.15
CA GLU A 260 -9.86 -9.01 -1.22
C GLU A 260 -11.05 -9.92 -1.35
N ILE A 261 -11.53 -10.34 -0.19
CA ILE A 261 -12.88 -10.85 -0.05
C ILE A 261 -13.77 -9.68 0.34
N TYR A 262 -14.96 -9.60 -0.23
CA TYR A 262 -15.89 -8.53 0.09
C TYR A 262 -17.32 -9.03 0.20
N GLY A 263 -18.10 -8.36 1.05
CA GLY A 263 -19.52 -8.64 1.23
C GLY A 263 -20.38 -7.74 0.36
N ILE A 264 -21.42 -8.29 -0.26
CA ILE A 264 -22.44 -7.54 -1.00
C ILE A 264 -23.82 -7.86 -0.45
N ASP A 265 -24.74 -6.89 -0.47
CA ASP A 265 -26.17 -7.19 -0.32
C ASP A 265 -26.72 -7.71 -1.65
N TYR A 266 -27.20 -8.95 -1.64
CA TYR A 266 -27.81 -9.56 -2.82
C TYR A 266 -29.10 -8.84 -3.26
N SER A 267 -29.79 -8.19 -2.33
CA SER A 267 -31.03 -7.45 -2.61
C SER A 267 -30.76 -6.11 -3.31
N ASN A 268 -29.55 -5.56 -3.20
CA ASN A 268 -29.18 -4.29 -3.79
C ASN A 268 -27.71 -4.27 -4.23
N LEU A 269 -27.44 -4.98 -5.33
CA LEU A 269 -26.10 -5.06 -5.93
C LEU A 269 -25.50 -3.69 -6.29
N SER A 270 -26.37 -2.71 -6.57
CA SER A 270 -25.94 -1.36 -6.96
C SER A 270 -25.38 -0.52 -5.81
N PHE A 271 -25.55 -0.97 -4.56
CA PHE A 271 -24.94 -0.34 -3.39
C PHE A 271 -23.44 -0.68 -3.25
N GLY A 272 -22.98 -1.71 -3.98
CA GLY A 272 -21.57 -2.11 -3.97
C GLY A 272 -21.15 -2.83 -2.68
N PRO A 273 -19.84 -3.10 -2.53
CA PRO A 273 -19.34 -3.86 -1.39
C PRO A 273 -19.48 -3.13 -0.04
N LEU A 274 -19.99 -3.85 0.95
CA LEU A 274 -20.26 -3.40 2.31
C LEU A 274 -19.04 -3.38 3.22
N PHE A 275 -18.16 -4.36 3.05
CA PHE A 275 -16.91 -4.49 3.78
C PHE A 275 -15.91 -5.25 2.93
N TYR A 276 -14.64 -5.15 3.32
CA TYR A 276 -13.53 -5.86 2.68
C TYR A 276 -12.68 -6.57 3.74
N VAL A 277 -12.25 -7.78 3.42
CA VAL A 277 -11.18 -8.50 4.12
C VAL A 277 -9.97 -8.50 3.18
N PRO A 278 -8.99 -7.60 3.41
CA PRO A 278 -7.74 -7.59 2.66
C PRO A 278 -6.89 -8.81 3.02
N ILE A 279 -6.33 -9.46 2.00
CA ILE A 279 -5.49 -10.65 2.13
C ILE A 279 -4.20 -10.37 1.37
N THR A 280 -3.10 -10.30 2.11
CA THR A 280 -1.75 -10.15 1.56
C THR A 280 -0.94 -11.42 1.81
N VAL A 281 -0.47 -12.05 0.74
CA VAL A 281 0.35 -13.24 0.78
C VAL A 281 1.74 -12.91 0.24
N ILE A 282 2.76 -13.14 1.06
CA ILE A 282 4.16 -12.99 0.66
C ILE A 282 4.72 -14.38 0.44
N CYS A 283 5.35 -14.57 -0.72
CA CYS A 283 6.03 -15.80 -1.08
C CYS A 283 7.51 -15.50 -1.26
N PRO A 284 8.31 -15.44 -0.18
CA PRO A 284 9.72 -15.11 -0.31
C PRO A 284 10.45 -16.22 -1.07
N ALA A 285 11.28 -15.83 -2.03
CA ALA A 285 12.12 -16.76 -2.76
C ALA A 285 13.14 -17.40 -1.82
N ALA A 286 13.45 -18.67 -2.05
CA ALA A 286 14.56 -19.31 -1.36
C ALA A 286 15.84 -18.47 -1.52
N ALA A 287 16.54 -18.24 -0.40
CA ALA A 287 17.85 -17.64 -0.45
C ALA A 287 18.84 -18.72 -0.90
N ASN A 288 19.04 -18.85 -2.23
CA ASN A 288 20.33 -19.35 -2.68
C ASN A 288 21.33 -18.22 -2.37
N PHE A 289 22.44 -18.54 -1.71
CA PHE A 289 23.42 -17.59 -1.14
C PHE A 289 23.95 -16.53 -2.11
N PHE A 290 23.63 -16.66 -3.41
CA PHE A 290 23.97 -15.77 -4.50
C PHE A 290 22.75 -15.60 -5.44
N ILE A 291 22.28 -14.38 -5.62
CA ILE A 291 21.32 -14.03 -6.67
C ILE A 291 22.05 -13.21 -7.72
N ASP A 292 22.13 -13.71 -8.95
CA ASP A 292 22.68 -13.01 -10.11
C ASP A 292 21.59 -12.81 -11.16
N LYS A 293 21.16 -11.56 -11.35
CA LYS A 293 20.14 -11.20 -12.34
C LYS A 293 20.49 -9.89 -13.02
N ILE A 294 20.25 -9.85 -14.33
CA ILE A 294 20.17 -8.61 -15.10
C ILE A 294 18.76 -8.06 -14.92
N ILE A 295 18.67 -6.84 -14.41
CA ILE A 295 17.43 -6.15 -14.10
C ILE A 295 17.37 -4.89 -14.96
N THR A 296 16.22 -4.66 -15.61
CA THR A 296 15.92 -3.39 -16.28
C THR A 296 14.79 -2.70 -15.54
N ILE A 297 15.09 -1.55 -14.92
CA ILE A 297 14.11 -0.73 -14.21
C ILE A 297 13.56 0.32 -15.15
N LYS A 298 12.23 0.46 -15.13
CA LYS A 298 11.53 1.55 -15.81
C LYS A 298 11.32 2.74 -14.86
N PRO A 299 11.34 3.97 -15.38
CA PRO A 299 11.01 5.18 -14.62
C PRO A 299 9.70 5.03 -13.84
N GLY A 300 9.73 5.33 -12.54
CA GLY A 300 8.53 5.31 -11.68
C GLY A 300 7.88 3.94 -11.47
N SER A 301 8.56 2.84 -11.83
CA SER A 301 8.10 1.47 -11.62
C SER A 301 9.09 0.74 -10.72
N PRO A 302 8.91 0.79 -9.38
CA PRO A 302 9.80 0.12 -8.46
C PRO A 302 9.76 -1.40 -8.66
N ILE A 303 10.90 -2.06 -8.47
CA ILE A 303 11.01 -3.53 -8.52
C ILE A 303 11.27 -4.03 -7.10
N HIS A 304 10.48 -5.00 -6.68
CA HIS A 304 10.53 -5.58 -5.34
C HIS A 304 11.01 -7.03 -5.40
N PHE A 305 11.97 -7.37 -4.55
CA PHE A 305 12.44 -8.73 -4.35
C PHE A 305 12.16 -9.16 -2.92
N PHE A 306 11.38 -10.24 -2.75
CA PHE A 306 11.14 -10.86 -1.46
C PHE A 306 12.02 -12.10 -1.32
N ILE A 307 12.91 -12.13 -0.34
CA ILE A 307 13.91 -13.20 -0.17
C ILE A 307 13.78 -13.76 1.24
N LYS A 308 13.81 -15.08 1.41
CA LYS A 308 13.81 -15.69 2.75
C LYS A 308 15.02 -15.20 3.56
N THR A 309 14.82 -14.91 4.83
CA THR A 309 15.93 -14.64 5.74
C THR A 309 16.78 -15.91 5.85
N PRO A 310 18.09 -15.85 5.57
CA PRO A 310 18.96 -17.01 5.78
C PRO A 310 19.06 -17.37 7.28
N PRO A 311 19.53 -18.57 7.63
CA PRO A 311 19.63 -19.03 9.02
C PRO A 311 20.55 -18.16 9.89
N SER A 312 20.36 -18.27 11.21
CA SER A 312 20.80 -17.37 12.29
C SER A 312 22.31 -17.11 12.47
N LYS A 313 23.18 -17.60 11.59
CA LYS A 313 24.64 -17.42 11.69
C LYS A 313 25.21 -16.34 10.76
N LEU A 314 24.37 -15.64 9.99
CA LEU A 314 24.81 -14.61 9.05
C LEU A 314 24.59 -13.22 9.64
N GLU A 315 25.62 -12.39 9.57
CA GLU A 315 25.65 -11.06 10.19
C GLU A 315 25.44 -9.92 9.20
N TYR A 316 25.72 -10.15 7.92
CA TYR A 316 25.65 -9.13 6.88
C TYR A 316 24.96 -9.63 5.60
N CYS A 317 24.20 -8.75 4.98
CA CYS A 317 23.75 -8.87 3.60
C CYS A 317 24.52 -7.84 2.77
N SER A 318 25.18 -8.31 1.71
CA SER A 318 25.96 -7.52 0.77
C SER A 318 25.24 -7.47 -0.56
N ILE A 319 25.04 -6.26 -1.08
CA ILE A 319 24.34 -6.01 -2.34
C ILE A 319 25.33 -5.35 -3.29
N GLY A 320 25.74 -6.12 -4.28
CA GLY A 320 26.57 -5.70 -5.39
C GLY A 320 25.73 -5.28 -6.59
N ILE A 321 26.08 -4.16 -7.20
CA ILE A 321 25.46 -3.68 -8.45
C ILE A 321 26.57 -3.39 -9.45
N THR A 322 26.42 -3.95 -10.65
CA THR A 322 27.32 -3.73 -11.79
C THR A 322 26.49 -3.18 -12.95
N PRO A 323 26.81 -2.01 -13.52
CA PRO A 323 26.09 -1.49 -14.69
C PRO A 323 26.12 -2.49 -15.85
N PHE A 324 25.00 -2.68 -16.56
CA PHE A 324 24.90 -3.65 -17.67
C PHE A 324 24.33 -2.99 -18.93
N GLY A 325 25.05 -3.10 -20.05
CA GLY A 325 24.59 -2.62 -21.36
C GLY A 325 24.56 -1.09 -21.55
N TYR A 326 24.80 -0.29 -20.50
CA TYR A 326 24.81 1.17 -20.56
C TYR A 326 26.22 1.71 -20.28
N LYS A 327 26.84 2.38 -21.26
CA LYS A 327 28.05 3.19 -21.06
C LYS A 327 27.62 4.65 -20.92
N PRO A 328 27.77 5.31 -19.76
CA PRO A 328 27.37 6.70 -19.63
C PRO A 328 28.21 7.56 -20.59
N LYS A 329 27.57 8.32 -21.48
CA LYS A 329 28.23 9.43 -22.16
C LYS A 329 28.46 10.52 -21.10
N MET A 330 29.70 10.92 -20.89
CA MET A 330 30.18 11.89 -19.89
C MET A 330 29.60 13.32 -20.01
N SER A 331 28.49 13.55 -20.69
CA SER A 331 27.98 14.88 -21.01
C SER A 331 26.78 15.31 -20.14
N CYS A 332 27.11 16.05 -19.09
CA CYS A 332 26.43 17.29 -18.65
C CYS A 332 25.07 17.26 -17.92
N PHE A 333 24.53 16.14 -17.47
CA PHE A 333 23.44 16.14 -16.46
C PHE A 333 23.80 15.25 -15.26
N PRO A 334 23.49 15.66 -14.01
CA PRO A 334 23.66 14.78 -12.87
C PRO A 334 22.64 13.65 -12.97
N TYR A 335 23.08 12.48 -13.47
CA TYR A 335 22.26 11.29 -13.53
C TYR A 335 21.68 10.97 -12.14
N SER A 336 20.36 10.86 -12.02
CA SER A 336 19.73 10.51 -10.74
C SER A 336 20.19 9.12 -10.31
N PRO A 337 20.62 8.94 -9.06
CA PRO A 337 21.12 7.66 -8.58
C PRO A 337 20.03 6.58 -8.57
N LEU A 338 20.41 5.32 -8.81
CA LEU A 338 19.54 4.20 -8.46
C LEU A 338 19.47 4.16 -6.94
N THR A 339 18.27 4.22 -6.42
CA THR A 339 18.08 4.09 -4.97
C THR A 339 17.56 2.70 -4.66
N CYS A 340 18.11 2.11 -3.62
CA CYS A 340 17.68 0.82 -3.10
C CYS A 340 17.28 0.99 -1.65
N GLU A 341 16.08 0.55 -1.31
CA GLU A 341 15.66 0.37 0.08
C GLU A 341 15.66 -1.12 0.41
N CYS A 342 16.38 -1.48 1.46
CA CYS A 342 16.43 -2.83 2.01
C CYS A 342 15.74 -2.87 3.35
N ARG A 343 14.82 -3.83 3.53
CA ARG A 343 14.05 -4.02 4.76
C ARG A 343 14.09 -5.45 5.24
N GLN A 344 14.47 -5.62 6.51
CA GLN A 344 14.33 -6.89 7.24
C GLN A 344 13.06 -6.85 8.08
N ASN A 345 12.16 -7.82 7.86
CA ASN A 345 10.95 -7.95 8.67
C ASN A 345 11.28 -8.62 10.01
N MET A 346 10.96 -7.93 11.11
CA MET A 346 11.12 -8.43 12.50
C MET A 346 9.77 -8.84 13.13
N GLY A 347 8.72 -9.00 12.34
CA GLY A 347 7.35 -9.20 12.82
C GLY A 347 6.61 -7.89 13.05
N THR A 348 6.93 -7.14 14.10
CA THR A 348 6.26 -5.85 14.42
C THR A 348 7.10 -4.63 14.09
N ARG A 349 8.39 -4.83 13.80
CA ARG A 349 9.36 -3.78 13.48
C ARG A 349 10.09 -4.10 12.19
N TRP A 350 10.71 -3.06 11.64
CA TRP A 350 11.54 -3.16 10.46
C TRP A 350 12.90 -2.56 10.73
N ILE A 351 13.93 -3.23 10.22
CA ILE A 351 15.23 -2.59 10.03
C ILE A 351 15.28 -2.16 8.58
N LYS A 352 15.49 -0.88 8.35
CA LYS A 352 15.62 -0.32 7.01
C LYS A 352 17.01 0.25 6.79
N LYS A 353 17.54 0.07 5.59
CA LYS A 353 18.72 0.79 5.12
C LYS A 353 18.49 1.24 3.69
N ASN A 354 18.78 2.51 3.42
CA ASN A 354 18.70 3.10 2.09
C ASN A 354 20.11 3.20 1.52
N PHE A 355 20.25 2.78 0.28
CA PHE A 355 21.49 2.85 -0.49
C PHE A 355 21.24 3.69 -1.74
N ILE A 356 22.22 4.52 -2.09
CA ILE A 356 22.19 5.39 -3.25
C ILE A 356 23.37 5.00 -4.13
N PHE A 357 23.09 4.44 -5.29
CA PHE A 357 24.10 3.94 -6.23
C PHE A 357 24.28 4.93 -7.37
N ASN A 358 25.49 5.49 -7.48
CA ASN A 358 25.90 6.37 -8.56
C ASN A 358 26.59 5.55 -9.67
N PHE A 359 26.04 5.48 -10.88
CA PHE A 359 26.54 4.62 -11.99
C PHE A 359 27.88 5.02 -12.61
N PHE A 360 28.69 5.83 -11.93
CA PHE A 360 30.03 6.19 -12.40
C PHE A 360 31.08 5.11 -12.08
N GLU A 361 30.75 4.14 -11.23
CA GLU A 361 31.67 3.08 -10.80
C GLU A 361 31.37 1.73 -11.47
N ASN A 362 32.42 0.92 -11.70
CA ASN A 362 32.30 -0.36 -12.39
C ASN A 362 31.56 -1.42 -11.58
N LYS A 363 31.66 -1.42 -10.24
CA LYS A 363 30.91 -2.28 -9.33
C LYS A 363 30.82 -1.62 -7.96
N ILE A 364 29.61 -1.44 -7.45
CA ILE A 364 29.38 -0.89 -6.11
C ILE A 364 28.85 -2.00 -5.23
N VAL A 365 29.40 -2.14 -4.03
CA VAL A 365 28.98 -3.14 -3.05
C VAL A 365 28.63 -2.44 -1.74
N GLU A 366 27.40 -2.65 -1.29
CA GLU A 366 26.87 -2.05 -0.08
C GLU A 366 26.46 -3.12 0.92
N ASN A 367 26.69 -2.87 2.22
CA ASN A 367 26.47 -3.87 3.26
C ASN A 367 25.40 -3.42 4.27
N MET A 368 24.48 -4.31 4.61
CA MET A 368 23.47 -4.14 5.67
C MET A 368 23.70 -5.17 6.76
N ARG A 369 23.80 -4.74 8.02
CA ARG A 369 23.87 -5.65 9.15
C ARG A 369 22.50 -6.29 9.39
N LEU A 370 22.49 -7.60 9.56
CA LEU A 370 21.30 -8.39 9.86
C LEU A 370 21.14 -8.52 11.38
N LYS A 371 19.90 -8.59 11.85
CA LYS A 371 19.62 -9.02 13.22
C LYS A 371 19.34 -10.52 13.27
N GLU A 372 19.79 -11.13 14.37
CA GLU A 372 19.55 -12.53 14.71
C GLU A 372 18.07 -12.79 15.04
N ASN A 373 17.62 -14.04 14.88
CA ASN A 373 16.28 -14.53 15.23
C ASN A 373 15.12 -13.82 14.51
N CYS A 374 15.37 -13.28 13.33
CA CYS A 374 14.38 -12.56 12.53
C CYS A 374 13.77 -13.50 11.49
N GLU A 375 12.88 -14.38 11.94
CA GLU A 375 12.06 -15.15 11.03
C GLU A 375 11.08 -14.22 10.33
N LYS A 376 11.21 -14.09 9.00
CA LYS A 376 10.11 -13.88 8.03
C LYS A 376 10.66 -13.73 6.60
N TYR A 377 11.30 -12.62 6.25
CA TYR A 377 11.91 -12.38 4.93
C TYR A 377 12.60 -11.00 4.87
N PHE A 378 13.35 -10.77 3.79
CA PHE A 378 13.86 -9.48 3.33
C PHE A 378 13.08 -8.97 2.14
N GLU A 379 12.83 -7.66 2.12
CA GLU A 379 12.39 -6.94 0.93
C GLU A 379 13.53 -6.06 0.45
N ILE A 380 13.91 -6.20 -0.82
CA ILE A 380 14.85 -5.31 -1.50
C ILE A 380 14.07 -4.62 -2.61
N CYS A 381 13.91 -3.32 -2.49
CA CYS A 381 13.21 -2.50 -3.48
C CYS A 381 14.20 -1.60 -4.19
N PHE A 382 14.18 -1.63 -5.52
CA PHE A 382 14.93 -0.71 -6.36
C PHE A 382 14.00 0.26 -7.05
N TYR A 383 14.41 1.52 -7.12
CA TYR A 383 13.66 2.55 -7.80
C TYR A 383 14.56 3.61 -8.44
N HIS A 384 14.10 4.15 -9.56
CA HIS A 384 14.83 5.10 -10.39
C HIS A 384 13.93 6.28 -10.79
N TYR A 385 14.48 7.50 -10.71
CA TYR A 385 13.73 8.74 -10.89
C TYR A 385 13.77 9.31 -12.33
N GLU A 386 14.75 8.95 -13.16
CA GLU A 386 14.87 9.55 -14.51
C GLU A 386 13.97 8.87 -15.54
N SER A 387 13.83 9.50 -16.71
CA SER A 387 13.02 9.04 -17.85
C SER A 387 13.62 7.91 -18.69
N VAL A 388 14.85 7.49 -18.40
CA VAL A 388 15.52 6.42 -19.14
C VAL A 388 15.47 5.14 -18.33
N SER A 389 15.22 4.02 -19.01
CA SER A 389 15.32 2.71 -18.38
C SER A 389 16.78 2.37 -18.06
N LEU A 390 17.02 1.85 -16.87
CA LEU A 390 18.35 1.54 -16.38
C LEU A 390 18.52 0.03 -16.27
N SER A 391 19.59 -0.51 -16.84
CA SER A 391 19.91 -1.94 -16.75
C SER A 391 21.17 -2.18 -15.93
N PHE A 392 21.08 -3.11 -14.98
CA PHE A 392 22.20 -3.48 -14.12
C PHE A 392 22.15 -4.95 -13.72
N LYS A 393 23.32 -5.51 -13.45
CA LYS A 393 23.50 -6.81 -12.83
C LYS A 393 23.47 -6.64 -11.31
N MET A 394 22.60 -7.38 -10.64
CA MET A 394 22.48 -7.41 -9.19
C MET A 394 23.09 -8.69 -8.65
N GLU A 395 23.91 -8.58 -7.59
CA GLU A 395 24.51 -9.68 -6.85
C GLU A 395 24.16 -9.53 -5.36
N ILE A 396 23.49 -10.52 -4.75
CA ILE A 396 23.18 -10.52 -3.31
C ILE A 396 23.95 -11.64 -2.63
N ASN A 397 24.74 -11.31 -1.61
CA ASN A 397 25.55 -12.25 -0.83
C ASN A 397 25.22 -12.12 0.66
N PHE A 398 25.00 -13.25 1.33
CA PHE A 398 24.87 -13.29 2.78
C PHE A 398 26.15 -13.80 3.41
N LEU A 399 26.72 -13.00 4.32
CA LEU A 399 28.05 -13.21 4.88
C LEU A 399 28.00 -13.39 6.40
N GLN A 400 28.79 -14.33 6.91
CA GLN A 400 29.16 -14.40 8.32
C GLN A 400 30.26 -13.35 8.57
N ALA A 401 30.32 -12.76 9.77
CA ALA A 401 31.47 -11.92 10.09
C ALA A 401 32.72 -12.78 9.99
N PHE A 402 33.65 -12.39 9.11
CA PHE A 402 35.00 -12.90 9.20
C PHE A 402 35.55 -12.44 10.56
N TYR A 403 36.01 -13.39 11.37
CA TYR A 403 36.73 -13.10 12.60
C TYR A 403 37.75 -11.99 12.33
N LYS A 404 37.68 -10.93 13.15
CA LYS A 404 38.66 -9.84 13.16
C LYS A 404 40.07 -10.36 13.43
#